data_AF-A0A3R7BGV2-F1
#
_entry.id   AF-A0A3R7BGV2-F1
#
_cell.length_a   1.000
_cell.length_b   1.000
_cell.length_c   1.000
_cell.angle_alpha   90.00
_cell.angle_beta   90.00
_cell.angle_gamma   90.00
#
_symmetry.space_group_name_H-M   'P 1'
#
loop_
_entity.id
_entity.type
_entity.pdbx_description
1 polymer ?
#
loop_
_entity_poly.entity_id
_entity_poly.type
_entity_poly.pdbx_seq_one_letter_code
_entity_poly.pdbx_strand_id
1 'polypeptide(L)'
;MVWSDVKGKVGRQYTVTTSFEDVRVRLDAAFASLPSKTIYNCIGHTERKVAAMSLYLETLDEADDELGQGSSDDEDSIDMASEASSGDDE
;
A
#
# COMPACT_ATOMS: atom_id res chain seq x y z
N MET A 1 -3.82 15.13 7.52
CA MET A 1 -4.50 16.28 6.87
C MET A 1 -5.40 17.06 7.83
N VAL A 2 -6.32 16.44 8.58
CA VAL A 2 -7.15 17.13 9.60
C VAL A 2 -6.31 17.98 10.56
N TRP A 3 -5.24 17.41 11.13
CA TRP A 3 -4.35 18.15 12.01
C TRP A 3 -3.69 19.37 11.35
N SER A 4 -3.40 19.30 10.05
CA SER A 4 -2.83 20.44 9.32
C SER A 4 -3.81 21.61 9.23
N ASP A 5 -5.11 21.33 9.08
CA ASP A 5 -6.16 22.36 9.08
C ASP A 5 -6.30 23.01 10.45
N VAL A 6 -6.47 22.18 11.49
CA VAL A 6 -6.66 22.64 12.87
C VAL A 6 -5.43 23.41 13.37
N LYS A 7 -4.22 22.89 13.15
CA LYS A 7 -2.97 23.57 13.51
C LYS A 7 -2.82 24.89 12.76
N GLY A 8 -3.24 24.97 11.50
CA GLY A 8 -3.23 26.23 10.75
C GLY A 8 -4.09 27.31 11.45
N LYS A 9 -5.26 26.93 11.95
CA LYS A 9 -6.18 27.86 12.64
C LYS A 9 -5.70 28.27 14.03
N VAL A 10 -5.20 27.32 14.82
CA VAL A 10 -4.80 27.57 16.22
C VAL A 10 -3.37 28.12 16.32
N GLY A 11 -2.44 27.56 15.55
CA GLY A 11 -1.00 27.84 15.66
C GLY A 11 -0.55 29.19 15.13
N ARG A 12 -1.38 29.89 14.34
CA ARG A 12 -1.06 31.24 13.83
C ARG A 12 -1.27 32.37 14.85
N GLN A 13 -1.81 32.08 16.02
CA GLN A 13 -2.17 33.08 17.02
C GLN A 13 -1.40 32.92 18.34
N TYR A 14 -0.19 32.37 18.30
CA TYR A 14 0.65 32.26 19.49
C TYR A 14 1.43 33.54 19.73
N THR A 15 1.28 34.07 20.94
CA THR A 15 2.03 35.22 21.47
C THR A 15 2.72 34.81 22.77
N VAL A 16 3.64 35.64 23.27
CA VAL A 16 4.35 35.40 24.55
C VAL A 16 3.41 35.31 25.77
N THR A 17 2.17 35.79 25.65
CA THR A 17 1.16 35.75 26.72
C THR A 17 0.16 34.62 26.56
N THR A 18 0.26 33.81 25.49
CA THR A 18 -0.66 32.70 25.25
C THR A 18 -0.43 31.59 26.26
N SER A 19 -1.47 31.25 27.04
CA SER A 19 -1.44 30.12 27.97
C SER A 19 -1.86 28.80 27.29
N PHE A 20 -1.58 27.67 27.95
CA PHE A 20 -2.07 26.37 27.48
C PHE A 20 -3.60 26.29 27.46
N GLU A 21 -4.28 26.96 28.37
CA GLU A 21 -5.74 27.00 28.41
C GLU A 21 -6.31 27.71 27.17
N ASP A 22 -5.70 28.83 26.77
CA ASP A 22 -6.08 29.53 25.53
C ASP A 22 -5.90 28.67 24.28
N VAL A 23 -4.87 27.81 24.27
CA VAL A 23 -4.64 26.86 23.18
C VAL A 23 -5.72 25.79 23.18
N ARG A 24 -6.05 25.23 24.35
CA ARG A 24 -7.10 24.20 24.50
C ARG A 24 -8.45 24.70 24.00
N VAL A 25 -8.91 25.86 24.48
CA VAL A 25 -10.19 26.45 24.06
C VAL A 25 -10.24 26.66 22.55
N ARG A 26 -9.14 27.12 21.94
CA ARG A 26 -9.06 27.31 20.49
C ARG A 26 -9.03 26.00 19.71
N LEU A 27 -8.40 24.95 20.24
CA LEU A 27 -8.46 23.61 19.65
C LEU A 27 -9.90 23.11 19.65
N ASP A 28 -10.60 23.19 20.78
CA ASP A 28 -12.00 22.76 20.90
C ASP A 28 -12.89 23.51 19.89
N ALA A 29 -12.74 24.84 19.79
CA ALA A 29 -13.47 25.64 18.81
C ALA A 29 -13.11 25.27 17.36
N ALA A 30 -11.83 25.06 17.06
CA ALA A 30 -11.37 24.71 15.73
C ALA A 30 -11.91 23.34 15.28
N PHE A 31 -11.94 22.34 16.19
CA PHE A 31 -12.53 21.04 15.92
C PHE A 31 -14.06 21.11 15.79
N ALA A 32 -14.74 21.89 16.63
CA ALA A 32 -16.19 22.09 16.52
C ALA A 32 -16.61 22.73 15.19
N SER A 33 -15.76 23.60 14.63
CA SER A 33 -15.98 24.24 13.32
C SER A 33 -15.47 23.44 12.11
N LEU A 34 -14.87 22.26 12.34
CA LEU A 34 -14.22 21.51 11.27
C LEU A 34 -15.27 20.99 10.28
N PRO A 35 -15.19 21.34 8.98
CA PRO A 35 -16.18 20.88 8.01
C PRO A 35 -16.12 19.36 7.85
N SER A 36 -17.26 18.68 7.90
CA SER A 36 -17.34 17.22 7.68
C SER A 36 -16.72 16.80 6.35
N LYS A 37 -16.83 17.66 5.33
CA LYS A 37 -16.20 17.47 4.01
C LYS A 37 -14.67 17.35 4.11
N THR A 38 -14.03 18.10 5.00
CA THR A 38 -12.57 18.01 5.22
C THR A 38 -12.21 16.63 5.77
N ILE A 39 -12.97 16.12 6.74
CA ILE A 39 -12.75 14.79 7.31
C ILE A 39 -12.96 13.71 6.24
N TYR A 40 -14.08 13.77 5.52
CA TYR A 40 -14.39 12.84 4.42
C TYR A 40 -13.28 12.83 3.36
N ASN A 41 -12.80 13.99 2.92
CA ASN A 41 -11.71 14.09 1.96
C ASN A 41 -10.41 13.48 2.48
N CYS A 42 -10.12 13.58 3.79
CA CYS A 42 -8.94 12.95 4.39
C CYS A 42 -9.04 11.42 4.35
N ILE A 43 -10.22 10.89 4.64
CA ILE A 43 -10.50 9.44 4.56
C ILE A 43 -10.34 8.97 3.12
N GLY A 44 -11.06 9.57 2.18
CA GLY A 44 -10.99 9.19 0.76
C GLY A 44 -9.62 9.43 0.11
N HIS A 45 -8.81 10.38 0.61
CA HIS A 45 -7.41 10.49 0.21
C HIS A 45 -6.58 9.28 0.65
N THR A 46 -6.80 8.81 1.88
CA THR A 46 -6.07 7.67 2.44
C THR A 46 -6.48 6.37 1.76
N GLU A 47 -7.78 6.16 1.54
CA GLU A 47 -8.31 5.01 0.79
C GLU A 47 -7.71 4.91 -0.62
N ARG A 48 -7.68 6.02 -1.37
CA ARG A 48 -7.06 6.05 -2.70
C ARG A 48 -5.58 5.73 -2.66
N LYS A 49 -4.86 6.23 -1.65
CA LYS A 49 -3.43 5.95 -1.50
C LYS A 49 -3.18 4.47 -1.20
N VAL A 50 -4.00 3.86 -0.35
CA VAL A 50 -3.93 2.42 -0.07
C VAL A 50 -4.24 1.60 -1.32
N ALA A 51 -5.31 1.94 -2.04
CA ALA A 51 -5.65 1.25 -3.30
C ALA A 51 -4.52 1.35 -4.35
N ALA A 52 -3.92 2.54 -4.50
CA ALA A 52 -2.79 2.72 -5.41
C ALA A 52 -1.56 1.90 -5.00
N MET A 53 -1.31 1.74 -3.70
CA MET A 53 -0.23 0.88 -3.22
C MET A 53 -0.51 -0.61 -3.47
N SER A 54 -1.75 -1.08 -3.28
CA SER A 54 -2.14 -2.46 -3.59
C SER A 54 -1.91 -2.77 -5.06
N LEU A 55 -2.43 -1.91 -5.94
CA LEU A 55 -2.25 -2.05 -7.38
C LEU A 55 -0.77 -2.07 -7.77
N TYR A 56 0.04 -1.23 -7.15
CA TYR A 56 1.49 -1.22 -7.41
C TYR A 56 2.16 -2.55 -7.02
N LEU A 57 1.77 -3.16 -5.91
CA LEU A 57 2.30 -4.48 -5.51
C LEU A 57 1.85 -5.58 -6.47
N GLU A 58 0.56 -5.60 -6.83
CA GLU A 58 0.02 -6.54 -7.82
C GLU A 58 0.77 -6.45 -9.16
N THR A 59 1.05 -5.23 -9.64
CA THR A 59 1.83 -5.05 -10.88
C THR A 59 3.29 -5.50 -10.78
N LEU A 60 3.88 -5.49 -9.58
CA LEU A 60 5.24 -6.01 -9.38
C LEU A 60 5.25 -7.53 -9.38
N ASP A 61 4.26 -8.15 -8.73
CA ASP A 61 4.11 -9.61 -8.69
C ASP A 61 3.88 -10.18 -10.11
N GLU A 62 3.00 -9.55 -10.90
CA GLU A 62 2.76 -9.94 -12.31
C GLU A 62 4.04 -9.85 -13.17
N ALA A 63 4.85 -8.81 -12.97
CA ALA A 63 6.09 -8.63 -13.72
C ALA A 63 7.17 -9.65 -13.33
N ASP A 64 7.21 -10.09 -12.07
CA ASP A 64 8.14 -11.15 -11.61
C ASP A 64 7.75 -12.51 -12.20
N ASP A 65 6.45 -12.82 -12.21
CA ASP A 65 5.90 -14.05 -12.83
C ASP A 65 6.17 -14.12 -14.35
N GLU A 66 6.22 -12.97 -15.04
CA GLU A 66 6.54 -12.88 -16.47
C GLU A 66 8.04 -13.10 -16.75
N LEU A 67 8.92 -12.69 -15.83
CA LEU A 67 10.37 -12.93 -15.89
C LEU A 67 10.76 -14.36 -15.49
N GLY A 68 9.98 -15.00 -14.60
CA GLY A 68 10.18 -16.39 -14.17
C GLY A 68 9.81 -17.46 -15.22
N GLN A 69 9.05 -17.11 -16.25
CA GLN A 69 8.64 -18.04 -17.33
C GLN A 69 9.69 -18.19 -18.45
N GLY A 70 10.78 -17.41 -18.41
CA GLY A 70 11.86 -17.46 -19.40
C GLY A 70 13.00 -18.45 -19.11
N SER A 71 12.95 -19.19 -18.00
CA SER A 71 14.00 -20.14 -17.59
C SER A 71 13.44 -21.55 -17.44
N SER A 72 12.78 -22.07 -18.49
CA SER A 72 12.71 -23.52 -18.68
C SER A 72 14.01 -23.93 -19.34
N ASP A 73 14.99 -24.31 -18.52
CA ASP A 73 16.23 -24.96 -18.92
C ASP A 73 15.88 -26.21 -19.75
N ASP A 74 15.95 -26.07 -21.08
CA ASP A 74 15.96 -27.14 -22.07
C ASP A 74 17.29 -27.90 -21.95
N GLU A 75 17.42 -28.75 -20.93
CA GLU A 75 18.57 -29.65 -20.78
C GLU A 75 18.32 -30.96 -21.54
N ASP A 76 18.62 -30.91 -22.83
CA ASP A 76 19.09 -31.96 -23.76
C ASP A 76 18.60 -33.43 -23.64
N SER A 77 18.14 -33.89 -24.80
CA SER A 77 17.79 -35.27 -25.14
C SER A 77 19.01 -36.22 -25.07
N ILE A 78 18.84 -37.40 -24.47
CA ILE A 78 19.48 -38.62 -24.99
C ILE A 78 18.49 -39.77 -25.14
N ASP A 79 18.15 -40.02 -26.39
CA ASP A 79 17.49 -41.20 -26.92
C ASP A 79 18.47 -42.38 -26.90
N MET A 80 18.11 -43.51 -26.28
CA MET A 80 18.70 -44.82 -26.60
C MET A 80 17.71 -45.93 -26.25
N ALA A 81 16.96 -46.33 -27.26
CA ALA A 81 16.28 -47.60 -27.36
C ALA A 81 17.25 -48.77 -27.09
N SER A 82 16.82 -49.76 -26.31
CA SER A 82 17.23 -51.15 -26.54
C SER A 82 16.26 -52.13 -25.89
N GLU A 83 15.58 -52.85 -26.80
CA GLU A 83 15.26 -54.27 -26.77
C GLU A 83 14.28 -54.82 -25.72
N ALA A 84 13.10 -55.17 -26.23
CA ALA A 84 12.20 -56.14 -25.65
C ALA A 84 12.89 -57.51 -25.48
N SER A 85 12.63 -58.18 -24.35
CA SER A 85 12.51 -59.63 -24.32
C SER A 85 11.59 -60.04 -23.18
N SER A 86 10.33 -60.27 -23.54
CA SER A 86 9.44 -61.16 -22.81
C SER A 86 10.08 -62.54 -22.71
N GLY A 87 10.22 -63.06 -21.50
CA GLY A 87 10.72 -64.41 -21.23
C GLY A 87 10.22 -64.87 -19.86
N ASP A 88 8.95 -65.27 -19.82
CA ASP A 88 8.48 -66.34 -18.94
C ASP A 88 9.37 -67.58 -19.16
N ASP A 89 9.80 -68.24 -18.08
CA ASP A 89 9.65 -69.70 -17.92
C ASP A 89 10.16 -70.17 -16.55
N GLU A 90 9.44 -71.18 -16.03
CA GLU A 90 9.64 -71.95 -14.79
C GLU A 90 10.88 -72.85 -14.80
#